data_AF-A0A485JAX4-F1
#
_entry.id   AF-A0A485JAX4-F1
#
_cell.length_a   1.000
_cell.length_b   1.000
_cell.length_c   1.000
_cell.angle_alpha   90.00
_cell.angle_beta   90.00
_cell.angle_gamma   90.00
#
_symmetry.space_group_name_H-M   'P 1'
#
loop_
_entity.id
_entity.type
_entity.pdbx_description
1 polymer ?
#
loop_
_entity_poly.entity_id
_entity_poly.type
_entity_poly.pdbx_seq_one_letter_code
_entity_poly.pdbx_strand_id
1 'polypeptide(L)' 'MITPLAHEKEITAAQLDGVNFVSTDPAYSGSLAPIVKAWFAQENSQPNIVQVATNILVTMNLVGMGLGVTLIPGYMNI' A
#
# COMPACT_ATOMS: atom_id res chain seq x y z
N MET A 1 0.62 3.35 -16.62
CA MET A 1 -0.79 3.81 -16.54
C MET A 1 -1.04 4.24 -15.11
N ILE A 2 -1.70 5.37 -14.89
CA ILE A 2 -2.10 5.81 -13.55
C ILE A 2 -3.36 5.02 -13.18
N THR A 3 -3.39 4.42 -11.98
CA THR A 3 -4.55 3.65 -11.48
C THR A 3 -5.81 4.53 -11.43
N PRO A 4 -7.02 4.01 -11.74
CA PRO A 4 -8.27 4.76 -11.61
C PRO A 4 -8.44 5.39 -10.21
N LEU A 5 -7.94 4.71 -9.17
CA LEU A 5 -7.96 5.17 -7.78
C LEU A 5 -7.25 6.50 -7.56
N ALA A 6 -6.33 6.91 -8.44
CA ALA A 6 -5.62 8.18 -8.30
C ALA A 6 -6.49 9.43 -8.50
N HIS A 7 -7.70 9.26 -9.05
CA HIS A 7 -8.67 10.35 -9.21
C HIS A 7 -9.65 10.43 -8.02
N GLU A 8 -9.63 9.45 -7.12
CA GLU A 8 -10.48 9.44 -5.95
C GLU A 8 -9.94 10.42 -4.90
N LYS A 9 -10.83 11.22 -4.32
CA LYS A 9 -10.49 12.15 -3.25
C LYS A 9 -10.11 11.41 -1.96
N GLU A 10 -10.73 10.25 -1.73
CA GLU A 10 -10.51 9.37 -0.62
C GLU A 10 -10.72 7.94 -1.10
N ILE A 11 -9.87 7.02 -0.66
CA ILE A 11 -9.92 5.61 -1.05
C ILE A 11 -10.34 4.80 0.18
N THR A 12 -11.46 4.12 0.07
CA THR A 12 -11.95 3.20 1.11
C THR A 12 -11.19 1.87 1.05
N ALA A 13 -11.18 1.12 2.15
CA ALA A 13 -10.56 -0.21 2.18
C ALA A 13 -11.19 -1.19 1.16
N ALA A 14 -12.51 -1.12 0.95
CA ALA A 14 -13.21 -1.97 -0.02
C ALA A 14 -12.71 -1.75 -1.46
N GLN A 15 -12.32 -0.52 -1.81
CA GLN A 15 -11.75 -0.21 -3.13
C GLN A 15 -10.34 -0.80 -3.32
N LEU A 16 -9.68 -1.23 -2.24
CA LEU A 16 -8.36 -1.87 -2.28
C LEU A 16 -8.43 -3.40 -2.38
N ASP A 17 -9.63 -3.99 -2.26
CA ASP A 17 -9.80 -5.43 -2.32
C ASP A 17 -9.38 -5.97 -3.70
N GLY A 18 -8.50 -6.97 -3.73
CA GLY A 18 -7.92 -7.52 -4.96
C GLY A 18 -6.98 -6.59 -5.75
N VAL A 19 -6.81 -5.33 -5.35
CA VAL A 19 -5.90 -4.38 -6.03
C VAL A 19 -4.45 -4.77 -5.78
N ASN A 20 -3.62 -4.69 -6.83
CA ASN A 20 -2.18 -4.91 -6.69
C ASN A 20 -1.59 -3.96 -5.65
N PHE A 21 -0.87 -4.52 -4.69
CA PHE A 21 -0.36 -3.80 -3.54
C PHE A 21 1.11 -4.12 -3.28
N VAL A 22 1.91 -3.07 -3.14
CA VAL A 22 3.31 -3.14 -2.72
C VAL A 22 3.32 -3.00 -1.20
N SER A 23 3.56 -4.11 -0.51
CA SER A 23 3.65 -4.18 0.95
C SER A 23 5.04 -3.79 1.44
N THR A 24 5.15 -3.44 2.72
CA THR A 24 6.45 -3.21 3.36
C THR A 24 6.86 -4.45 4.14
N ASP A 25 8.14 -4.82 4.07
CA ASP A 25 8.71 -5.95 4.78
C ASP A 25 8.60 -5.77 6.31
N PRO A 26 8.01 -6.73 7.05
CA PRO A 26 7.96 -6.68 8.51
C PRO A 26 9.32 -6.52 9.20
N ALA A 27 10.40 -7.03 8.63
CA ALA A 27 11.74 -6.93 9.21
C ALA A 27 12.34 -5.51 9.12
N TYR A 28 11.84 -4.68 8.21
CA TYR A 28 12.40 -3.35 7.90
C TYR A 28 11.42 -2.19 8.11
N SER A 29 10.17 -2.48 8.50
CA SER A 29 9.08 -1.50 8.57
C SER A 29 8.74 -1.03 9.99
N GLY A 30 9.39 -1.59 11.01
CA GLY A 30 9.00 -1.36 12.40
C GLY A 30 7.53 -1.67 12.63
N SER A 31 6.76 -0.70 13.11
CA SER A 31 5.32 -0.88 13.37
C SER A 31 4.43 -0.75 12.13
N LEU A 32 4.95 -0.34 10.96
CA LEU A 32 4.09 -0.04 9.81
C LEU A 32 3.43 -1.30 9.22
N ALA A 33 4.19 -2.36 8.92
CA ALA A 33 3.61 -3.59 8.39
C ALA A 33 2.51 -4.20 9.28
N PRO A 34 2.69 -4.34 10.61
CA PRO A 34 1.62 -4.87 11.46
C PRO A 34 0.40 -3.94 11.56
N ILE A 35 0.58 -2.61 11.53
CA ILE A 35 -0.54 -1.64 11.50
C ILE A 35 -1.37 -1.81 10.22
N VAL A 36 -0.71 -1.82 9.06
CA VAL A 36 -1.38 -1.99 7.76
C VAL A 36 -2.11 -3.33 7.70
N LYS A 37 -1.47 -4.41 8.16
CA LYS A 37 -2.09 -5.75 8.21
C LYS A 37 -3.33 -5.77 9.12
N ALA A 38 -3.24 -5.16 10.31
CA ALA A 38 -4.35 -5.11 11.25
C ALA A 38 -5.53 -4.30 10.69
N TRP A 39 -5.24 -3.17 10.03
CA TRP A 39 -6.25 -2.34 9.40
C TRP A 39 -6.99 -3.07 8.28
N PHE A 40 -6.28 -3.73 7.35
CA PHE A 40 -6.94 -4.53 6.31
C PHE A 40 -7.84 -5.64 6.88
N ALA A 41 -7.38 -6.31 7.94
CA ALA A 41 -8.17 -7.33 8.63
C ALA A 41 -9.43 -6.75 9.28
N GLN A 42 -9.34 -5.59 9.92
CA GLN A 42 -10.46 -4.88 10.52
C GLN A 42 -11.51 -4.48 9.46
N GLU A 43 -11.04 -4.00 8.30
CA GLU A 43 -11.88 -3.51 7.22
C GLU A 43 -12.40 -4.62 6.28
N ASN A 44 -12.05 -5.89 6.54
CA ASN A 44 -12.40 -7.04 5.70
C ASN A 44 -12.00 -6.86 4.22
N SER A 45 -10.83 -6.28 3.97
CA SER A 45 -10.28 -6.06 2.64
C SER A 45 -8.97 -6.83 2.46
N GLN A 46 -8.81 -7.48 1.31
CA GLN A 46 -7.66 -8.32 0.98
C GLN A 46 -7.03 -7.86 -0.34
N PRO A 47 -6.04 -6.97 -0.30
CA PRO A 47 -5.32 -6.57 -1.50
C PRO A 47 -4.48 -7.73 -2.07
N ASN A 48 -4.20 -7.68 -3.37
CA ASN A 48 -3.29 -8.62 -4.01
C ASN A 48 -1.84 -8.19 -3.78
N ILE A 49 -1.14 -8.82 -2.84
CA ILE A 49 0.26 -8.50 -2.53
C ILE A 49 1.17 -8.98 -3.67
N VAL A 50 1.67 -8.04 -4.48
CA VAL A 50 2.52 -8.35 -5.66
C VAL A 50 4.01 -8.16 -5.38
N GLN A 51 4.36 -7.40 -4.36
CA GLN A 51 5.75 -7.21 -3.93
C GLN A 51 5.81 -6.84 -2.45
N VAL A 52 6.87 -7.29 -1.78
CA VAL A 52 7.25 -6.88 -0.43
C VAL A 52 8.56 -6.09 -0.53
N ALA A 53 8.53 -4.81 -0.17
CA ALA A 53 9.66 -3.90 -0.29
C ALA A 53 10.35 -3.67 1.07
N THR A 54 11.68 -3.61 1.07
CA THR A 54 12.50 -3.48 2.29
C THR A 54 12.75 -2.04 2.72
N ASN A 55 12.40 -1.05 1.89
CA ASN A 55 12.51 0.37 2.22
C ASN A 55 11.56 1.21 1.37
N ILE A 56 11.33 2.43 1.82
CA ILE A 56 10.38 3.36 1.21
C ILE A 56 10.76 3.78 -0.22
N LEU A 57 12.06 3.91 -0.54
CA LEU A 57 12.50 4.30 -1.89
C LEU A 57 12.16 3.21 -2.91
N VAL A 58 12.37 1.95 -2.55
CA VAL A 58 11.97 0.81 -3.39
C VAL A 58 10.45 0.78 -3.55
N THR A 59 9.69 0.96 -2.47
CA THR A 59 8.22 1.04 -2.53
C THR A 59 7.76 2.12 -3.51
N MET A 60 8.26 3.34 -3.38
CA MET A 60 7.87 4.48 -4.22
C MET A 60 8.25 4.28 -5.69
N ASN A 61 9.42 3.72 -5.97
CA ASN A 61 9.83 3.41 -7.34
C ASN A 61 8.87 2.42 -8.01
N LEU A 62 8.49 1.35 -7.30
CA LEU A 62 7.59 0.33 -7.84
C LEU A 62 6.17 0.86 -8.07
N VAL A 63 5.67 1.70 -7.16
CA VAL A 63 4.38 2.39 -7.33
C VAL A 63 4.45 3.38 -8.50
N GLY A 64 5.53 4.16 -8.62
CA GLY A 64 5.76 5.08 -9.75
C GLY A 64 5.87 4.37 -11.10
N MET A 65 6.38 3.13 -11.11
CA MET A 65 6.38 2.25 -12.29
C MET A 65 5.00 1.63 -12.60
N GLY A 66 4.00 1.82 -11.73
CA GLY A 66 2.63 1.33 -11.92
C GLY A 66 2.39 -0.10 -11.47
N LEU A 67 3.24 -0.66 -10.59
CA LEU A 67 3.10 -2.04 -10.11
C LEU A 67 1.83 -2.24 -9.24
N GLY A 68 1.38 -1.18 -8.59
CA GLY A 68 0.23 -1.20 -7.71
C GLY A 68 0.15 0.05 -6.83
N VAL A 69 -0.55 -0.07 -5.72
CA VAL A 69 -0.66 0.96 -4.68
C VAL A 69 0.05 0.53 -3.40
N THR A 70 0.19 1.44 -2.44
CA THR A 70 0.76 1.14 -1.12
C THR A 70 0.09 2.03 -0.07
N LEU A 71 0.25 1.69 1.21
CA LEU A 71 -0.12 2.55 2.33
C LEU A 71 1.15 3.08 3.01
N ILE A 72 1.26 4.40 3.09
CA ILE A 72 2.36 5.11 3.75
C ILE A 72 1.82 5.98 4.89
N PRO A 73 2.63 6.24 5.94
CA PRO A 73 2.24 7.19 6.99
C PRO A 73 2.07 8.62 6.45
N GLY A 74 1.02 9.33 6.89
CA GLY A 74 0.69 10.67 6.38
C GLY A 74 1.69 11.79 6.70
N TYR A 75 2.67 11.57 7.58
CA TYR A 75 3.79 12.51 7.78
C TYR A 75 4.80 12.49 6.62
N MET A 76 4.70 11.48 5.74
CA MET A 76 5.38 11.44 4.45
C MET A 76 4.66 12.38 3.49
N ASN A 77 4.74 13.68 3.73
CA ASN A 77 4.21 14.66 2.80
C ASN A 77 5.20 14.77 1.64
N ILE A 78 4.79 14.32 0.44
CA ILE A 78 5.54 14.40 -0.82
C ILE A 78 4.74 15.27 -1.78
#